data_AF-A0A375FZ26-F1
#
_entry.id   AF-A0A375FZ26-F1
#
_cell.length_a   1.000
_cell.length_b   1.000
_cell.length_c   1.000
_cell.angle_alpha   90.00
_cell.angle_beta   90.00
_cell.angle_gamma   90.00
#
_symmetry.space_group_name_H-M   'P 1'
#
loop_
_entity.id
_entity.type
_entity.pdbx_description
1 polymer ?
#
loop_
_entity_poly.entity_id
_entity_poly.type
_entity_poly.pdbx_seq_one_letter_code
_entity_poly.pdbx_strand_id
1 'polypeptide(L)'
;MTQAHDGGWIPVRKDFVDLDTRCQARGNSRRHHGFPHGQAYILRDAAGHEYPFGEDCARAAVAHPGLLLQVPDYTERDVVPRTSLPDPIPAGARRGGGGRRSAAETAAAERLAAIRYLVLRMEKVAAVPRVQPTVHFPALEAVYEQYLRTGDLASAQVRRILAIERAPGTPPRLRATNLLDVYTAHVKLERLIAASNSVENIRFLRGLHDWLARHLVMTASQLAAAGIEMHPRAFTSPGIWGPEAEAASPAPARPDPTGSLF
;
A
#
# COMPACT_ATOMS: atom_id res chain seq x y z
N MET A 1 12.38 14.54 -16.51
CA MET A 1 12.92 13.32 -17.13
C MET A 1 14.30 13.07 -16.55
N THR A 2 14.46 12.02 -15.75
CA THR A 2 15.76 11.41 -15.50
C THR A 2 15.86 10.31 -16.55
N GLN A 3 16.41 10.62 -17.72
CA GLN A 3 16.77 9.57 -18.66
C GLN A 3 17.76 8.65 -17.95
N ALA A 4 17.54 7.35 -18.01
CA ALA A 4 18.57 6.40 -17.61
C ALA A 4 19.78 6.66 -18.51
N HIS A 5 20.90 7.05 -17.91
CA HIS A 5 22.19 6.90 -18.58
C HIS A 5 22.37 5.41 -18.92
N ASP A 6 22.95 5.13 -20.09
CA ASP A 6 23.11 3.79 -20.68
C ASP A 6 23.28 2.68 -19.62
N GLY A 7 22.27 1.81 -19.51
CA GLY A 7 22.25 0.66 -18.59
C GLY A 7 21.71 0.91 -17.17
N GLY A 8 21.22 2.11 -16.86
CA GLY A 8 20.71 2.47 -15.53
C GLY A 8 19.28 2.02 -15.23
N TRP A 9 19.02 1.58 -14.00
CA TRP A 9 17.68 1.24 -13.51
C TRP A 9 16.90 2.47 -13.05
N ILE A 10 15.62 2.56 -13.43
CA ILE A 10 14.73 3.67 -13.05
C ILE A 10 13.73 3.20 -11.97
N PRO A 11 13.71 3.79 -10.77
CA PRO A 11 12.69 3.48 -9.77
C PRO A 11 11.28 3.86 -10.22
N VAL A 12 10.32 2.94 -10.04
CA VAL A 12 8.92 3.17 -10.40
C VAL A 12 8.03 3.26 -9.16
N ARG A 13 8.13 2.27 -8.26
CA ARG A 13 7.29 2.15 -7.05
C ARG A 13 7.91 1.17 -6.05
N LYS A 14 7.41 1.19 -4.82
CA LYS A 14 7.53 0.06 -3.90
C LYS A 14 6.16 -0.61 -3.79
N ASP A 15 6.12 -1.92 -3.98
CA ASP A 15 4.86 -2.67 -4.13
C ASP A 15 4.98 -4.08 -3.54
N PHE A 16 3.86 -4.77 -3.44
CA PHE A 16 3.83 -6.18 -3.08
C PHE A 16 4.20 -7.06 -4.28
N VAL A 17 4.87 -8.17 -3.98
CA VAL A 17 5.21 -9.23 -4.94
C VAL A 17 4.89 -10.60 -4.33
N ASP A 18 4.73 -11.63 -5.15
CA ASP A 18 4.50 -12.98 -4.66
C ASP A 18 5.71 -13.50 -3.88
N LEU A 19 5.47 -14.38 -2.91
CA LEU A 19 6.52 -14.85 -1.99
C LEU A 19 7.56 -15.75 -2.69
N ASP A 20 7.20 -16.36 -3.81
CA ASP A 20 8.09 -17.13 -4.67
C ASP A 20 8.87 -16.25 -5.67
N THR A 21 8.49 -14.98 -5.83
CA THR A 21 9.15 -14.02 -6.70
C THR A 21 10.61 -13.86 -6.28
N ARG A 22 11.50 -13.84 -7.27
CA ARG A 22 12.93 -13.72 -7.09
C ARG A 22 13.39 -12.29 -7.39
N CYS A 23 14.31 -11.79 -6.58
CA CYS A 23 14.98 -10.52 -6.84
C CYS A 23 15.75 -10.59 -8.15
N GLN A 24 15.62 -9.56 -8.99
CA GLN A 24 16.31 -9.49 -10.28
C GLN A 24 17.83 -9.38 -10.13
N ALA A 25 18.29 -8.68 -9.09
CA ALA A 25 19.71 -8.65 -8.77
C ALA A 25 20.19 -10.04 -8.35
N ARG A 26 21.25 -10.50 -9.01
CA ARG A 26 22.05 -11.61 -8.50
C ARG A 26 22.91 -11.02 -7.39
N GLY A 27 22.55 -11.26 -6.13
CA GLY A 27 23.39 -10.83 -5.01
C GLY A 27 24.82 -11.36 -5.11
N ASN A 28 25.71 -10.94 -4.21
CA ASN A 28 27.13 -11.37 -4.20
C ASN A 28 27.32 -12.90 -4.26
N SER A 29 26.33 -13.68 -3.82
CA SER A 29 26.34 -15.15 -3.85
C SER A 29 26.00 -15.79 -5.21
N ARG A 30 25.78 -15.01 -6.28
CA ARG A 30 25.27 -15.45 -7.61
C ARG A 30 23.93 -16.18 -7.58
N ARG A 31 23.28 -16.31 -6.41
CA ARG A 31 21.93 -16.89 -6.25
C ARG A 31 20.89 -15.78 -6.12
N HIS A 32 19.74 -15.99 -6.74
CA HIS A 32 18.60 -15.11 -6.54
C HIS A 32 18.02 -15.31 -5.13
N HIS A 33 17.87 -14.22 -4.38
CA HIS A 33 17.14 -14.23 -3.10
C HIS A 33 15.68 -13.84 -3.32
N GLY A 34 14.80 -14.24 -2.39
CA GLY A 34 13.38 -13.88 -2.41
C GLY A 34 13.08 -12.60 -1.63
N PHE A 35 11.79 -12.39 -1.38
CA PHE A 35 11.24 -11.27 -0.61
C PHE A 35 10.52 -11.82 0.63
N PRO A 36 11.15 -11.87 1.82
CA PRO A 36 10.56 -12.48 3.01
C PRO A 36 9.19 -11.90 3.41
N HIS A 37 8.97 -10.62 3.13
CA HIS A 37 7.70 -9.92 3.39
C HIS A 37 6.85 -9.73 2.12
N GLY A 38 7.32 -10.25 0.98
CA GLY A 38 6.69 -10.04 -0.32
C GLY A 38 6.57 -8.55 -0.66
N GLN A 39 7.60 -7.75 -0.35
CA GLN A 39 7.69 -6.34 -0.71
C GLN A 39 8.95 -6.11 -1.54
N ALA A 40 8.84 -5.36 -2.62
CA ALA A 40 9.95 -5.05 -3.50
C ALA A 40 9.91 -3.61 -4.00
N TYR A 41 11.08 -3.04 -4.29
CA TYR A 41 11.15 -1.92 -5.21
C TYR A 41 11.01 -2.45 -6.62
N ILE A 42 10.11 -1.85 -7.38
CA ILE A 42 9.94 -2.13 -8.79
C ILE A 42 10.78 -1.11 -9.56
N LEU A 43 11.79 -1.62 -10.27
CA LEU A 43 12.66 -0.82 -11.14
C LEU A 43 12.38 -1.16 -12.59
N ARG A 44 12.53 -0.17 -13.46
CA ARG A 44 12.34 -0.29 -14.90
C ARG A 44 13.69 -0.25 -15.62
N ASP A 45 13.86 -1.14 -16.59
CA ASP A 45 15.03 -1.14 -17.47
C ASP A 45 14.87 -0.12 -18.63
N ALA A 46 15.89 -0.02 -19.49
CA ALA A 46 15.85 0.87 -20.65
C ALA A 46 14.81 0.44 -21.73
N ALA A 47 14.43 -0.84 -21.76
CA ALA A 47 13.42 -1.37 -22.66
C ALA A 47 11.98 -1.16 -22.14
N GLY A 48 11.84 -0.66 -20.91
CA GLY A 48 10.55 -0.39 -20.27
C GLY A 48 10.00 -1.55 -19.43
N HIS A 49 10.73 -2.65 -19.29
CA HIS A 49 10.31 -3.79 -18.49
C HIS A 49 10.54 -3.52 -16.99
N GLU A 50 9.59 -3.96 -16.18
CA GLU A 50 9.61 -3.78 -14.73
C GLU A 50 10.06 -5.05 -14.02
N TYR A 51 10.96 -4.90 -13.06
CA TYR A 51 11.55 -5.99 -12.30
C TYR A 51 11.59 -5.70 -10.81
N PRO A 52 11.43 -6.72 -9.95
CA PRO A 52 11.45 -6.56 -8.51
C PRO A 52 12.88 -6.62 -7.96
N PHE A 53 13.21 -5.70 -7.08
CA PHE A 53 14.48 -5.60 -6.38
C PHE A 53 14.26 -5.52 -4.88
N GLY A 54 15.05 -6.29 -4.13
CA GLY A 54 15.15 -6.11 -2.68
C GLY A 54 15.73 -4.74 -2.36
N GLU A 55 15.49 -4.23 -1.15
CA GLU A 55 15.88 -2.86 -0.80
C GLU A 55 17.36 -2.55 -1.03
N ASP A 56 18.27 -3.41 -0.56
CA ASP A 56 19.71 -3.22 -0.77
C ASP A 56 20.13 -3.37 -2.23
N CYS A 57 19.48 -4.30 -2.94
CA CYS A 57 19.72 -4.51 -4.37
C CYS A 57 19.24 -3.30 -5.19
N ALA A 58 18.10 -2.71 -4.82
CA ALA A 58 17.57 -1.52 -5.47
C ALA A 58 18.50 -0.33 -5.24
N ARG A 59 19.01 -0.16 -4.01
CA ARG A 59 19.99 0.89 -3.69
C ARG A 59 21.27 0.77 -4.49
N ALA A 60 21.75 -0.45 -4.72
CA ALA A 60 22.94 -0.71 -5.53
C ALA A 60 22.69 -0.56 -7.04
N ALA A 61 21.45 -0.79 -7.50
CA ALA A 61 21.09 -0.77 -8.92
C ALA A 61 20.89 0.65 -9.49
N VAL A 62 20.52 1.62 -8.64
CA VAL A 62 20.20 2.99 -9.06
C VAL A 62 21.41 3.91 -8.93
N ALA A 63 21.51 4.91 -9.80
CA ALA A 63 22.61 5.87 -9.77
C ALA A 63 22.69 6.66 -8.44
N HIS A 64 21.53 6.95 -7.84
CA HIS A 64 21.43 7.67 -6.57
C HIS A 64 20.37 7.03 -5.68
N PRO A 65 20.71 6.52 -4.48
CA PRO A 65 19.75 5.86 -3.58
C PRO A 65 18.54 6.74 -3.20
N GLY A 66 18.72 8.06 -3.19
CA GLY A 66 17.64 9.03 -2.93
C GLY A 66 16.49 8.99 -3.95
N LEU A 67 16.69 8.39 -5.13
CA LEU A 67 15.62 8.19 -6.13
C LEU A 67 14.56 7.20 -5.62
N LEU A 68 14.91 6.27 -4.74
CA LEU A 68 13.96 5.32 -4.16
C LEU A 68 12.97 5.99 -3.19
N LEU A 69 13.30 7.17 -2.67
CA LEU A 69 12.38 7.97 -1.85
C LEU A 69 11.39 8.79 -2.70
N GLN A 70 11.60 8.81 -4.02
CA GLN A 70 10.81 9.59 -4.98
C GLN A 70 9.83 8.73 -5.76
N VAL A 71 9.47 7.56 -5.23
CA VAL A 71 8.47 6.67 -5.82
C VAL A 71 7.34 6.39 -4.83
N PRO A 72 6.10 6.15 -5.31
CA PRO A 72 5.00 5.79 -4.44
C PRO A 72 5.28 4.44 -3.76
N ASP A 73 5.08 4.40 -2.44
CA ASP A 73 5.09 3.16 -1.66
C ASP A 73 3.66 2.68 -1.42
N TYR A 74 3.30 1.53 -1.99
CA TYR A 74 1.99 0.88 -1.80
C TYR A 74 2.00 -0.15 -0.66
N THR A 75 3.14 -0.34 -0.01
CA THR A 75 3.34 -1.26 1.13
C THR A 75 3.37 -0.53 2.47
N GLU A 76 3.22 0.80 2.49
CA GLU A 76 3.34 1.64 3.70
C GLU A 76 2.38 1.25 4.83
N ARG A 77 1.27 0.59 4.52
CA ARG A 77 0.27 0.12 5.49
C ARG A 77 0.50 -1.31 5.97
N ASP A 78 1.49 -1.99 5.43
CA ASP A 78 1.93 -3.28 5.91
C ASP A 78 2.73 -3.12 7.21
N VAL A 79 2.52 -4.03 8.16
CA VAL A 79 3.41 -4.20 9.31
C VAL A 79 4.45 -5.24 8.93
N VAL A 80 5.72 -4.84 8.91
CA VAL A 80 6.82 -5.79 8.90
C VAL A 80 6.98 -6.32 10.32
N PRO A 81 6.86 -7.64 10.56
CA PRO A 81 7.10 -8.22 11.88
C PRO A 81 8.51 -7.86 12.36
N ARG A 82 8.63 -7.33 13.59
CA ARG A 82 9.90 -6.89 14.18
C ARG A 82 11.00 -7.96 14.17
N THR A 83 10.64 -9.24 14.09
CA THR A 83 11.54 -10.40 14.09
C THR A 83 12.33 -10.61 12.80
N SER A 84 12.21 -9.73 11.81
CA SER A 84 12.83 -9.85 10.48
C SER A 84 13.67 -8.65 10.07
N LEU A 85 13.78 -7.66 10.94
CA LEU A 85 14.63 -6.48 10.74
C LEU A 85 15.98 -6.75 11.43
N PRO A 86 17.13 -6.45 10.78
CA PRO A 86 18.37 -6.21 11.51
C PRO A 86 18.10 -5.19 12.63
N ASP A 87 18.83 -5.31 13.75
CA ASP A 87 18.60 -4.54 14.97
C ASP A 87 18.22 -3.07 14.70
N PRO A 88 17.22 -2.53 15.42
CA PRO A 88 16.75 -1.19 15.20
C PRO A 88 17.91 -0.19 15.36
N ILE A 89 18.23 0.52 14.29
CA ILE A 89 19.05 1.72 14.37
C ILE A 89 18.39 2.62 15.42
N PRO A 90 19.12 3.06 16.46
CA PRO A 90 18.53 3.77 17.59
C PRO A 90 17.75 4.99 17.12
N ALA A 91 16.64 5.28 17.81
CA ALA A 91 15.64 6.29 17.48
C ALA A 91 16.16 7.75 17.42
N GLY A 92 17.48 7.98 17.51
CA GLY A 92 18.15 9.26 17.30
C GLY A 92 18.73 9.46 15.88
N ALA A 93 18.69 8.46 14.98
CA ALA A 93 19.21 8.61 13.62
C ALA A 93 18.19 9.12 12.59
N ARG A 94 16.93 9.32 12.98
CA ARG A 94 16.02 10.19 12.22
C ARG A 94 16.47 11.61 12.48
N ARG A 95 17.39 12.09 11.62
CA ARG A 95 17.85 13.48 11.63
C ARG A 95 16.66 14.40 11.91
N GLY A 96 16.79 15.14 13.01
CA GLY A 96 15.92 16.25 13.33
C GLY A 96 15.88 17.25 12.18
N GLY A 97 14.74 17.91 12.06
CA GLY A 97 14.56 18.96 11.08
C GLY A 97 13.16 19.53 11.16
N GLY A 98 12.91 20.37 12.17
CA GLY A 98 11.83 21.37 12.14
C GLY A 98 12.07 22.45 11.06
N GLY A 99 12.72 22.10 9.95
CA GLY A 99 12.90 22.95 8.79
C GLY A 99 11.68 22.82 7.89
N ARG A 100 11.14 23.96 7.44
CA ARG A 100 10.15 23.99 6.36
C ARG A 100 10.73 23.19 5.19
N ARG A 101 9.97 22.21 4.68
CA ARG A 101 10.29 21.55 3.41
C ARG A 101 10.51 22.61 2.36
N SER A 102 11.50 22.40 1.51
CA SER A 102 11.65 23.21 0.30
C SER A 102 10.41 23.11 -0.57
N ALA A 103 10.23 24.08 -1.46
CA ALA A 103 9.14 24.04 -2.46
C ALA A 103 9.26 22.78 -3.35
N ALA A 104 10.48 22.36 -3.68
CA ALA A 104 10.75 21.17 -4.47
C ALA A 104 10.33 19.87 -3.75
N GLU A 105 10.68 19.72 -2.47
CA GLU A 105 10.27 18.56 -1.66
C GLU A 105 8.76 18.51 -1.47
N THR A 106 8.12 19.67 -1.31
CA THR A 106 6.66 19.76 -1.19
C THR A 106 5.99 19.34 -2.51
N ALA A 107 6.46 19.85 -3.65
CA ALA A 107 5.93 19.48 -4.96
C ALA A 107 6.15 17.98 -5.26
N ALA A 108 7.30 17.42 -4.87
CA ALA A 108 7.56 15.99 -5.00
C ALA A 108 6.59 15.15 -4.14
N ALA A 109 6.38 15.53 -2.87
CA ALA A 109 5.45 14.85 -1.99
C ALA A 109 4.00 14.91 -2.50
N GLU A 110 3.56 16.07 -3.01
CA GLU A 110 2.24 16.23 -3.61
C GLU A 110 2.08 15.38 -4.88
N ARG A 111 3.10 15.35 -5.73
CA ARG A 111 3.13 14.47 -6.90
C ARG A 111 2.99 13.01 -6.51
N LEU A 112 3.74 12.54 -5.50
CA LEU A 112 3.66 11.16 -5.02
C LEU A 112 2.29 10.82 -4.45
N ALA A 113 1.70 11.74 -3.67
CA ALA A 113 0.35 11.57 -3.16
C ALA A 113 -0.68 11.46 -4.29
N ALA A 114 -0.56 12.31 -5.33
CA ALA A 114 -1.44 12.27 -6.49
C ALA A 114 -1.29 10.97 -7.29
N ILE A 115 -0.05 10.53 -7.57
CA ILE A 115 0.20 9.26 -8.27
C ILE A 115 -0.38 8.09 -7.48
N ARG A 116 -0.13 8.04 -6.17
CA ARG A 116 -0.66 6.99 -5.30
C ARG A 116 -2.18 6.96 -5.35
N TYR A 117 -2.84 8.12 -5.20
CA TYR A 117 -4.30 8.18 -5.25
C TYR A 117 -4.85 7.71 -6.60
N LEU A 118 -4.25 8.19 -7.70
CA LEU A 118 -4.63 7.82 -9.06
C LEU A 118 -4.52 6.30 -9.28
N VAL A 119 -3.36 5.72 -8.97
CA VAL A 119 -3.10 4.29 -9.18
C VAL A 119 -3.96 3.41 -8.26
N LEU A 120 -4.22 3.82 -7.02
CA LEU A 120 -5.15 3.10 -6.14
C LEU A 120 -6.57 3.08 -6.72
N ARG A 121 -7.06 4.22 -7.23
CA ARG A 121 -8.41 4.36 -7.80
C ARG A 121 -8.58 3.64 -9.13
N MET A 122 -7.55 3.57 -9.96
CA MET A 122 -7.67 3.12 -11.36
C MET A 122 -7.05 1.75 -11.63
N GLU A 123 -6.17 1.26 -10.76
CA GLU A 123 -5.43 0.01 -10.96
C GLU A 123 -5.57 -0.90 -9.74
N LYS A 124 -4.95 -0.52 -8.62
CA LYS A 124 -4.70 -1.47 -7.52
C LYS A 124 -5.98 -1.89 -6.80
N VAL A 125 -6.78 -0.93 -6.35
CA VAL A 125 -8.03 -1.25 -5.65
C VAL A 125 -9.14 -1.54 -6.65
N ALA A 126 -9.12 -0.89 -7.82
CA ALA A 126 -10.10 -1.15 -8.89
C ALA A 126 -10.01 -2.58 -9.45
N ALA A 127 -8.82 -3.20 -9.45
CA ALA A 127 -8.63 -4.58 -9.87
C ALA A 127 -9.05 -5.62 -8.82
N VAL A 128 -9.39 -5.19 -7.59
CA VAL A 128 -9.84 -6.12 -6.54
C VAL A 128 -11.16 -6.79 -6.98
N PRO A 129 -11.26 -8.12 -6.96
CA PRO A 129 -12.47 -8.81 -7.38
C PRO A 129 -13.70 -8.32 -6.61
N ARG A 130 -14.77 -7.99 -7.34
CA ARG A 130 -16.08 -7.56 -6.79
C ARG A 130 -16.02 -6.29 -5.93
N VAL A 131 -14.94 -5.50 -6.05
CA VAL A 131 -14.85 -4.20 -5.40
C VAL A 131 -15.98 -3.30 -5.85
N GLN A 132 -16.41 -2.38 -4.99
CA GLN A 132 -17.40 -1.39 -5.36
C GLN A 132 -17.00 -0.67 -6.66
N PRO A 133 -17.90 -0.56 -7.67
CA PRO A 133 -17.60 0.14 -8.92
C PRO A 133 -17.19 1.60 -8.74
N THR A 134 -17.60 2.22 -7.63
CA THR A 134 -17.26 3.58 -7.25
C THR A 134 -15.77 3.78 -6.93
N VAL A 135 -14.99 2.70 -6.76
CA VAL A 135 -13.53 2.78 -6.63
C VAL A 135 -12.90 3.30 -7.91
N HIS A 136 -13.30 2.71 -9.05
CA HIS A 136 -12.92 3.24 -10.35
C HIS A 136 -13.54 4.63 -10.52
N PHE A 137 -12.76 5.60 -10.98
CA PHE A 137 -13.25 6.96 -11.17
C PHE A 137 -13.08 7.40 -12.62
N PRO A 138 -14.16 7.35 -13.44
CA PRO A 138 -14.06 7.67 -14.87
C PRO A 138 -13.44 9.03 -15.17
N ALA A 139 -13.66 10.03 -14.30
CA ALA A 139 -13.07 11.36 -14.44
C ALA A 139 -11.54 11.41 -14.38
N LEU A 140 -10.88 10.33 -13.96
CA LEU A 140 -9.43 10.18 -13.91
C LEU A 140 -8.86 9.31 -15.04
N GLU A 141 -9.67 8.68 -15.89
CA GLU A 141 -9.21 7.75 -16.94
C GLU A 141 -8.19 8.39 -17.87
N ALA A 142 -8.51 9.53 -18.47
CA ALA A 142 -7.60 10.21 -19.39
C ALA A 142 -6.26 10.60 -18.72
N VAL A 143 -6.29 10.93 -17.43
CA VAL A 143 -5.07 11.26 -16.67
C VAL A 143 -4.27 9.99 -16.37
N TYR A 144 -4.95 8.89 -16.05
CA TYR A 144 -4.33 7.59 -15.82
C TYR A 144 -3.69 7.02 -17.09
N GLU A 145 -4.37 7.06 -18.23
CA GLU A 145 -3.80 6.64 -19.52
C GLU A 145 -2.58 7.47 -19.91
N GLN A 146 -2.61 8.79 -19.67
CA GLN A 146 -1.43 9.61 -19.88
C GLN A 146 -0.29 9.19 -18.96
N TYR A 147 -0.58 8.97 -17.67
CA TYR A 147 0.41 8.49 -16.70
C TYR A 147 1.01 7.14 -17.13
N LEU A 148 0.23 6.20 -17.67
CA LEU A 148 0.75 4.93 -18.18
C LEU A 148 1.74 5.13 -19.33
N ARG A 149 1.50 6.12 -20.21
CA ARG A 149 2.40 6.44 -21.33
C ARG A 149 3.65 7.20 -20.90
N THR A 150 3.52 8.14 -19.97
CA THR A 150 4.61 9.08 -19.63
C THR A 150 5.38 8.70 -18.36
N GLY A 151 4.79 7.89 -17.49
CA GLY A 151 5.27 7.63 -16.13
C GLY A 151 5.21 8.85 -15.20
N ASP A 152 4.55 9.93 -15.62
CA ASP A 152 4.59 11.22 -14.91
C ASP A 152 3.29 12.03 -15.01
N LEU A 153 3.09 12.95 -14.07
CA LEU A 153 1.94 13.85 -13.99
C LEU A 153 2.38 15.31 -14.07
N ALA A 154 1.71 16.08 -14.93
CA ALA A 154 1.89 17.53 -14.98
C ALA A 154 1.35 18.19 -13.70
N SER A 155 1.92 19.34 -13.31
CA SER A 155 1.54 20.01 -12.05
C SER A 155 0.04 20.36 -11.98
N ALA A 156 -0.59 20.69 -13.11
CA ALA A 156 -2.03 20.93 -13.16
C ALA A 156 -2.86 19.65 -12.85
N GLN A 157 -2.39 18.49 -13.32
CA GLN A 157 -3.01 17.20 -13.03
C GLN A 157 -2.85 16.82 -11.57
N VAL A 158 -1.64 17.01 -11.01
CA VAL A 158 -1.37 16.80 -9.57
C VAL A 158 -2.35 17.62 -8.73
N ARG A 159 -2.48 18.93 -9.01
CA ARG A 159 -3.43 19.79 -8.29
C ARG A 159 -4.88 19.32 -8.41
N ARG A 160 -5.32 18.94 -9.63
CA ARG A 160 -6.68 18.44 -9.87
C ARG A 160 -6.97 17.15 -9.08
N ILE A 161 -6.05 16.19 -9.12
CA ILE A 161 -6.18 14.91 -8.41
C ILE A 161 -6.28 15.14 -6.90
N LEU A 162 -5.40 15.97 -6.33
CA LEU A 162 -5.41 16.26 -4.90
C LEU A 162 -6.66 17.07 -4.48
N ALA A 163 -7.16 17.94 -5.36
CA ALA A 163 -8.42 18.65 -5.11
C ALA A 163 -9.60 17.67 -5.05
N ILE A 164 -9.65 16.68 -5.94
CA ILE A 164 -10.64 15.59 -5.90
C ILE A 164 -10.51 14.82 -4.58
N GLU A 165 -9.32 14.33 -4.24
CA GLU A 165 -9.11 13.53 -3.01
C GLU A 165 -9.56 14.27 -1.75
N ARG A 166 -9.25 15.57 -1.65
CA ARG A 166 -9.50 16.40 -0.47
C ARG A 166 -10.91 17.01 -0.44
N ALA A 167 -11.66 16.91 -1.54
CA ALA A 167 -13.00 17.49 -1.63
C ALA A 167 -13.91 16.95 -0.51
N PRO A 168 -14.76 17.78 0.10
CA PRO A 168 -15.75 17.32 1.07
C PRO A 168 -16.69 16.24 0.52
N GLY A 169 -16.98 16.29 -0.79
CA GLY A 169 -17.80 15.31 -1.49
C GLY A 169 -17.10 13.95 -1.70
N THR A 170 -15.79 13.84 -1.47
CA THR A 170 -15.08 12.56 -1.59
C THR A 170 -15.22 11.76 -0.30
N PRO A 171 -15.95 10.62 -0.32
CA PRO A 171 -16.16 9.80 0.86
C PRO A 171 -14.83 9.37 1.49
N PRO A 172 -14.70 9.35 2.83
CA PRO A 172 -13.45 8.94 3.49
C PRO A 172 -12.94 7.57 3.07
N ARG A 173 -13.85 6.62 2.77
CA ARG A 173 -13.53 5.28 2.25
C ARG A 173 -12.85 5.31 0.87
N LEU A 174 -13.02 6.38 0.11
CA LEU A 174 -12.45 6.56 -1.23
C LEU A 174 -11.23 7.48 -1.22
N ARG A 175 -10.65 7.80 -0.05
CA ARG A 175 -9.41 8.57 0.06
C ARG A 175 -8.18 7.66 0.02
N ALA A 176 -7.03 8.19 -0.38
CA ALA A 176 -5.83 7.38 -0.61
C ALA A 176 -5.41 6.58 0.63
N THR A 177 -5.54 7.15 1.83
CA THR A 177 -5.19 6.46 3.08
C THR A 177 -5.99 5.18 3.29
N ASN A 178 -7.30 5.22 3.06
CA ASN A 178 -8.14 4.03 3.19
C ASN A 178 -7.93 3.05 2.03
N LEU A 179 -7.84 3.56 0.81
CA LEU A 179 -7.62 2.70 -0.36
C LEU A 179 -6.30 1.92 -0.25
N LEU A 180 -5.29 2.51 0.39
CA LEU A 180 -4.04 1.83 0.70
C LEU A 180 -4.22 0.74 1.76
N ASP A 181 -5.08 0.97 2.76
CA ASP A 181 -5.46 -0.05 3.75
C ASP A 181 -6.20 -1.21 3.06
N VAL A 182 -7.15 -0.91 2.17
CA VAL A 182 -7.88 -1.90 1.37
C VAL A 182 -6.93 -2.74 0.52
N TYR A 183 -6.03 -2.10 -0.23
CA TYR A 183 -5.06 -2.82 -1.07
C TYR A 183 -4.18 -3.76 -0.23
N THR A 184 -3.67 -3.26 0.91
CA THR A 184 -2.82 -4.05 1.81
C THR A 184 -3.58 -5.25 2.40
N ALA A 185 -4.81 -5.03 2.88
CA ALA A 185 -5.64 -6.10 3.44
C ALA A 185 -6.00 -7.15 2.37
N HIS A 186 -6.31 -6.70 1.14
CA HIS A 186 -6.56 -7.59 0.02
C HIS A 186 -5.36 -8.51 -0.27
N VAL A 187 -4.15 -7.96 -0.43
CA VAL A 187 -2.95 -8.77 -0.68
C VAL A 187 -2.71 -9.79 0.42
N LYS A 188 -2.90 -9.40 1.69
CA LYS A 188 -2.75 -10.33 2.82
C LYS A 188 -3.80 -11.43 2.83
N LEU A 189 -5.06 -11.10 2.55
CA LEU A 189 -6.14 -12.08 2.45
C LEU A 189 -5.88 -13.08 1.33
N GLU A 190 -5.47 -12.63 0.14
CA GLU A 190 -5.12 -13.52 -0.98
C GLU A 190 -4.00 -14.48 -0.62
N ARG A 191 -2.94 -13.99 0.04
CA ARG A 191 -1.83 -14.84 0.51
C ARG A 191 -2.30 -15.88 1.53
N LEU A 192 -3.13 -15.48 2.49
CA LEU A 192 -3.67 -16.40 3.50
C LEU A 192 -4.62 -17.43 2.88
N ILE A 193 -5.43 -17.04 1.90
CA ILE A 193 -6.31 -17.94 1.15
C ILE A 193 -5.47 -18.96 0.37
N ALA A 194 -4.44 -18.51 -0.34
CA ALA A 194 -3.57 -19.37 -1.14
C ALA A 194 -2.73 -20.33 -0.28
N ALA A 195 -2.33 -19.92 0.92
CA ALA A 195 -1.54 -20.74 1.84
C ALA A 195 -2.39 -21.68 2.72
N SER A 196 -3.72 -21.52 2.73
CA SER A 196 -4.59 -22.31 3.61
C SER A 196 -4.98 -23.64 2.97
N ASN A 197 -4.87 -24.71 3.76
CA ASN A 197 -5.32 -26.05 3.37
C ASN A 197 -6.70 -26.42 3.96
N SER A 198 -7.30 -25.53 4.77
CA SER A 198 -8.60 -25.76 5.41
C SER A 198 -9.70 -25.08 4.60
N VAL A 199 -10.65 -25.88 4.10
CA VAL A 199 -11.79 -25.37 3.31
C VAL A 199 -12.64 -24.39 4.12
N GLU A 200 -12.84 -24.66 5.41
CA GLU A 200 -13.59 -23.77 6.30
C GLU A 200 -12.88 -22.42 6.47
N ASN A 201 -11.57 -22.45 6.70
CA ASN A 201 -10.77 -21.22 6.80
C ASN A 201 -10.76 -20.45 5.48
N ILE A 202 -10.63 -21.13 4.33
CA ILE A 202 -10.73 -20.49 3.00
C ILE A 202 -12.08 -19.79 2.83
N ARG A 203 -13.19 -20.43 3.20
CA ARG A 203 -14.53 -19.81 3.13
C ARG A 203 -14.64 -18.59 4.02
N PHE A 204 -14.13 -18.67 5.25
CA PHE A 204 -14.09 -17.55 6.18
C PHE A 204 -13.29 -16.36 5.62
N LEU A 205 -12.05 -16.60 5.17
CA LEU A 205 -11.19 -15.55 4.60
C LEU A 205 -11.80 -14.93 3.33
N ARG A 206 -12.41 -15.76 2.46
CA ARG A 206 -13.16 -15.24 1.30
C ARG A 206 -14.35 -14.39 1.72
N GLY A 207 -15.05 -14.73 2.80
CA GLY A 207 -16.11 -13.91 3.38
C GLY A 207 -15.61 -12.53 3.84
N LEU A 208 -14.43 -12.47 4.46
CA LEU A 208 -13.79 -11.21 4.83
C LEU A 208 -13.31 -10.41 3.62
N HIS A 209 -12.78 -11.08 2.60
CA HIS A 209 -12.37 -10.43 1.35
C HIS A 209 -13.55 -9.82 0.60
N ASP A 210 -14.66 -10.56 0.54
CA ASP A 210 -15.94 -10.10 0.04
C ASP A 210 -16.48 -8.88 0.81
N TRP A 211 -16.37 -8.91 2.15
CA TRP A 211 -16.75 -7.79 3.00
C TRP A 211 -15.88 -6.57 2.69
N LEU A 212 -14.56 -6.74 2.61
CA LEU A 212 -13.63 -5.68 2.27
C LEU A 212 -13.94 -5.07 0.90
N ALA A 213 -14.23 -5.88 -0.11
CA ALA A 213 -14.57 -5.42 -1.46
C ALA A 213 -15.86 -4.58 -1.48
N ARG A 214 -16.87 -4.98 -0.69
CA ARG A 214 -18.17 -4.30 -0.62
C ARG A 214 -18.19 -3.09 0.30
N HIS A 215 -17.41 -3.07 1.38
CA HIS A 215 -17.48 -2.01 2.38
C HIS A 215 -16.25 -1.10 2.40
N LEU A 216 -15.15 -1.53 1.75
CA LEU A 216 -13.86 -0.84 1.70
C LEU A 216 -13.26 -0.58 3.09
N VAL A 217 -13.66 -1.37 4.08
CA VAL A 217 -13.23 -1.25 5.48
C VAL A 217 -13.15 -2.62 6.14
N MET A 218 -12.27 -2.75 7.13
CA MET A 218 -12.25 -3.88 8.06
C MET A 218 -12.07 -3.38 9.49
N THR A 219 -12.76 -4.02 10.43
CA THR A 219 -12.59 -3.73 11.86
C THR A 219 -11.31 -4.37 12.38
N ALA A 220 -10.81 -3.89 13.51
CA ALA A 220 -9.68 -4.51 14.20
C ALA A 220 -9.98 -5.99 14.57
N SER A 221 -11.21 -6.30 14.94
CA SER A 221 -11.64 -7.68 15.22
C SER A 221 -11.64 -8.58 13.99
N GLN A 222 -12.07 -8.08 12.83
CA GLN A 222 -12.00 -8.82 11.57
C GLN A 222 -10.55 -9.09 11.15
N LEU A 223 -9.67 -8.10 11.29
CA LEU A 223 -8.23 -8.27 11.02
C LEU A 223 -7.61 -9.30 11.97
N ALA A 224 -7.87 -9.19 13.26
CA ALA A 224 -7.37 -10.12 14.26
C ALA A 224 -7.89 -11.56 14.03
N ALA A 225 -9.17 -11.72 13.72
CA ALA A 225 -9.76 -13.02 13.42
C ALA A 225 -9.16 -13.68 12.16
N ALA A 226 -8.71 -12.89 11.19
CA ALA A 226 -7.99 -13.37 10.02
C ALA A 226 -6.50 -13.66 10.28
N GLY A 227 -5.96 -13.29 11.45
CA GLY A 227 -4.51 -13.31 11.69
C GLY A 227 -3.75 -12.27 10.88
N ILE A 228 -4.40 -11.16 10.50
CA ILE A 228 -3.80 -10.09 9.70
C ILE A 228 -3.30 -8.97 10.61
N GLU A 229 -1.99 -8.73 10.57
CA GLU A 229 -1.38 -7.54 11.16
C GLU A 229 -1.27 -6.41 10.13
N MET A 230 -1.65 -5.19 10.51
CA MET A 230 -1.57 -3.98 9.68
C MET A 230 -1.06 -2.80 10.49
N HIS A 231 -0.67 -1.72 9.81
CA HIS A 231 -0.22 -0.50 10.47
C HIS A 231 -1.26 -0.03 11.50
N PRO A 232 -0.88 0.48 12.70
CA PRO A 232 -1.82 0.90 13.75
C PRO A 232 -2.85 1.99 13.38
N ARG A 233 -2.74 2.55 12.16
CA ARG A 233 -3.63 3.58 11.61
C ARG A 233 -4.46 3.06 10.44
N ALA A 234 -4.45 1.75 10.19
CA ALA A 234 -5.25 1.13 9.16
C ALA A 234 -6.73 1.20 9.54
N PHE A 235 -7.58 1.65 8.61
CA PHE A 235 -9.03 1.79 8.79
C PHE A 235 -9.46 2.72 9.96
N THR A 236 -8.57 3.59 10.44
CA THR A 236 -8.87 4.56 11.52
C THR A 236 -9.18 5.96 11.00
N SER A 237 -9.38 6.14 9.69
CA SER A 237 -9.62 7.47 9.12
C SER A 237 -10.96 8.03 9.62
N PRO A 238 -11.06 9.33 9.99
CA PRO A 238 -12.31 9.92 10.45
C PRO A 238 -13.43 9.79 9.42
N GLY A 239 -14.65 9.47 9.88
CA GLY A 239 -15.84 9.36 9.03
C GLY A 239 -15.89 8.11 8.14
N ILE A 240 -14.93 7.20 8.26
CA ILE A 240 -14.85 5.99 7.44
C ILE A 240 -15.96 4.97 7.75
N TRP A 241 -16.45 4.95 8.98
CA TRP A 241 -17.45 4.00 9.43
C TRP A 241 -18.88 4.44 9.07
N GLY A 242 -19.10 5.71 8.69
CA GLY A 242 -20.43 6.24 8.43
C GLY A 242 -21.30 6.26 9.71
N PRO A 243 -22.45 6.96 9.70
CA PRO A 243 -23.32 7.04 10.86
C PRO A 243 -23.94 5.68 11.25
N GLU A 244 -24.13 4.76 10.30
CA GLU A 244 -24.76 3.46 10.54
C GLU A 244 -23.86 2.45 11.28
N ALA A 245 -22.53 2.55 11.16
CA ALA A 245 -21.62 1.58 11.80
C ALA A 245 -21.23 1.97 13.25
N GLU A 246 -21.49 3.21 13.67
CA GLU A 246 -21.34 3.62 15.07
C GLU A 246 -22.38 2.91 15.97
N ALA A 247 -23.51 2.49 15.38
CA ALA A 247 -24.53 1.65 16.04
C ALA A 247 -24.24 0.14 15.96
N ALA A 248 -23.29 -0.30 15.12
CA ALA A 248 -23.04 -1.72 14.82
C ALA A 248 -21.72 -2.26 15.40
N SER A 249 -21.02 -1.50 16.25
CA SER A 249 -19.97 -2.08 17.09
C SER A 249 -20.63 -2.94 18.16
N PRO A 250 -20.47 -4.28 18.17
CA PRO A 250 -20.71 -5.01 19.40
C PRO A 250 -19.68 -4.50 20.40
N ALA A 251 -20.15 -3.84 21.45
CA ALA A 251 -19.31 -3.59 22.61
C ALA A 251 -18.65 -4.92 23.00
N PRO A 252 -17.35 -4.96 23.32
CA PRO A 252 -16.75 -6.17 23.86
C PRO A 252 -17.56 -6.55 25.10
N ALA A 253 -18.18 -7.72 25.07
CA ALA A 253 -18.87 -8.26 26.22
C ALA A 253 -17.87 -8.25 27.39
N ARG A 254 -18.15 -7.43 28.41
CA ARG A 254 -17.41 -7.50 29.66
C ARG A 254 -17.64 -8.91 30.22
N PRO A 255 -16.60 -9.67 30.59
CA PRO A 255 -16.81 -10.84 31.40
C PRO A 255 -17.41 -10.38 32.73
N ASP A 256 -18.59 -10.90 33.07
CA ASP A 256 -19.20 -10.70 34.38
C ASP A 256 -18.20 -11.11 35.47
N PRO A 257 -17.81 -10.22 36.39
CA PRO A 257 -16.89 -10.56 37.48
C PRO A 257 -17.59 -11.25 38.67
N THR A 258 -18.83 -11.72 38.52
CA THR A 258 -19.59 -12.33 39.62
C THR A 258 -20.31 -13.60 39.18
N GLY A 259 -19.54 -14.60 38.75
CA GLY A 259 -19.96 -16.00 38.82
C GLY A 259 -19.81 -16.50 40.25
N SER A 260 -20.76 -16.16 41.11
CA SER A 260 -20.85 -16.73 42.45
C SER A 260 -21.17 -18.22 42.33
N LEU A 261 -20.25 -19.06 42.81
CA LEU A 261 -20.51 -20.47 43.09
C LEU A 261 -21.19 -20.55 44.46
N PHE A 262 -22.50 -20.82 44.46
CA PHE A 262 -23.19 -21.58 45.49
C PHE A 262 -24.13 -22.55 44.78
#